data_AF-A0A9E3SBA1-F1
#
_entry.id   AF-A0A9E3SBA1-F1
#
_cell.length_a   1.000
_cell.length_b   1.000
_cell.length_c   1.000
_cell.angle_alpha   90.00
_cell.angle_beta   90.00
_cell.angle_gamma   90.00
#
_symmetry.space_group_name_H-M   'P 1'
#
loop_
_entity.id
_entity.type
_entity.pdbx_description
1 polymer ?
#
loop_
_entity_poly.entity_id
_entity_poly.type
_entity_poly.pdbx_seq_one_letter_code
_entity_poly.pdbx_strand_id
1 'polypeptide(L)' 'SVLDGVGNGLGYAWVLIAVGFVRELFGSGTIWGYSVVPEAFYGIGYKNNGFMILPPMALIIVGIIIWIQRARTPELVEEN' A
#
# COMPACT_ATOMS: atom_id res chain seq x y z
N SER A 1 -3.37 -3.68 -28.56
CA SER A 1 -2.76 -2.39 -28.95
C SER A 1 -1.61 -2.07 -27.98
N VAL A 2 -0.59 -1.31 -28.40
CA VAL A 2 0.50 -0.83 -27.51
C VAL A 2 -0.07 -0.08 -26.29
N LEU A 3 -1.15 0.67 -26.51
CA LEU A 3 -1.89 1.40 -25.47
C LEU A 3 -2.47 0.46 -24.38
N ASP A 4 -2.94 -0.73 -24.76
CA ASP A 4 -3.49 -1.72 -23.82
C ASP A 4 -2.38 -2.36 -22.97
N GLY A 5 -1.19 -2.54 -23.57
CA GLY A 5 0.00 -2.99 -22.85
C GLY A 5 0.47 -1.98 -21.81
N VAL A 6 0.50 -0.69 -22.18
CA VAL A 6 0.85 0.41 -21.27
C VAL A 6 -0.19 0.56 -20.16
N GLY A 7 -1.48 0.47 -20.48
CA GLY A 7 -2.56 0.55 -19.49
C GLY A 7 -2.47 -0.53 -18.41
N ASN A 8 -2.20 -1.78 -18.80
CA ASN A 8 -1.99 -2.87 -17.84
C ASN A 8 -0.72 -2.66 -17.00
N GLY A 9 0.40 -2.28 -17.63
CA GLY A 9 1.65 -2.03 -16.93
C GLY A 9 1.54 -0.89 -15.90
N LEU A 10 0.84 0.19 -16.24
CA LEU A 10 0.57 1.31 -15.33
C LEU A 10 -0.34 0.90 -14.17
N GLY A 11 -1.37 0.09 -14.43
CA GLY A 11 -2.23 -0.45 -13.38
C GLY A 11 -1.46 -1.29 -12.36
N TYR A 12 -0.61 -2.21 -12.82
CA TYR A 12 0.25 -2.99 -11.92
C TYR A 12 1.27 -2.12 -11.18
N ALA A 13 1.93 -1.20 -11.88
CA ALA A 13 2.90 -0.30 -11.26
C ALA A 13 2.27 0.56 -10.16
N TRP A 14 1.06 1.07 -10.38
CA TRP A 14 0.32 1.86 -9.40
C TRP A 14 0.05 1.09 -8.11
N VAL A 15 -0.42 -0.17 -8.22
CA VAL A 15 -0.67 -1.02 -7.05
C VAL A 15 0.63 -1.29 -6.29
N LEU A 16 1.73 -1.58 -6.98
CA LEU A 16 3.03 -1.83 -6.34
C LEU A 16 3.54 -0.60 -5.58
N ILE A 17 3.43 0.59 -6.17
CA ILE A 17 3.82 1.86 -5.52
C ILE A 17 2.97 2.10 -4.27
N ALA A 18 1.65 1.95 -4.37
CA ALA A 18 0.73 2.15 -3.24
C ALA A 18 1.02 1.18 -2.08
N VAL A 19 1.21 -0.11 -2.36
CA VAL A 19 1.52 -1.12 -1.34
C VAL A 19 2.89 -0.86 -0.71
N GLY A 20 3.90 -0.51 -1.51
CA GLY A 20 5.25 -0.19 -1.02
C GLY A 20 5.24 1.02 -0.09
N PHE A 21 4.53 2.08 -0.48
CA PHE A 21 4.37 3.30 0.31
C PHE A 21 3.76 3.01 1.69
N VAL A 22 2.66 2.27 1.75
CA VAL A 22 2.00 1.91 3.01
C VAL A 22 2.93 1.05 3.88
N ARG A 23 3.65 0.10 3.29
CA ARG A 23 4.59 -0.75 4.03
C ARG A 23 5.77 0.02 4.59
N GLU A 24 6.29 1.01 3.87
CA GLU A 24 7.40 1.83 4.36
C GLU A 24 6.93 2.74 5.50
N LEU A 25 5.82 3.45 5.29
CA LEU A 25 5.26 4.38 6.27
C LEU A 25 4.89 3.68 7.58
N PHE A 26 4.17 2.56 7.52
CA PHE A 26 3.72 1.86 8.73
C PHE A 26 4.73 0.84 9.26
N GLY A 27 5.63 0.33 8.42
CA GLY A 27 6.63 -0.66 8.80
C GLY A 27 7.86 -0.01 9.44
N SER A 28 8.55 0.86 8.70
CA SER A 28 9.79 1.50 9.13
C SER A 28 9.61 2.94 9.63
N GLY A 29 8.43 3.54 9.46
CA GLY A 29 8.20 4.95 9.82
C GLY A 29 8.87 5.93 8.87
N THR A 30 9.32 5.44 7.70
CA THR A 30 10.07 6.20 6.71
C THR A 30 9.31 6.25 5.39
N ILE A 31 9.55 7.29 4.61
CA ILE A 31 9.11 7.39 3.23
C ILE A 31 10.35 7.81 2.43
N TRP A 32 10.79 6.96 1.51
CA TRP A 32 11.96 7.21 0.66
C TRP A 32 13.24 7.50 1.49
N GLY A 33 13.35 6.87 2.66
CA GLY A 33 14.47 7.08 3.59
C GLY A 33 14.38 8.33 4.47
N TYR A 34 13.34 9.16 4.32
CA TYR A 34 13.07 10.24 5.26
C TYR A 34 12.15 9.74 6.37
N SER A 35 12.57 9.91 7.63
CA SER A 35 11.73 9.58 8.79
C SER A 35 10.55 10.54 8.86
N VAL A 36 9.35 9.99 8.66
CA VAL A 36 8.09 10.75 8.76
C VAL A 36 7.54 10.69 10.19
N VAL A 37 7.87 9.63 10.92
CA VAL A 37 7.57 9.53 12.34
C VAL A 37 8.57 10.42 13.11
N PRO A 38 8.09 11.42 13.89
CA PRO A 38 8.99 12.29 14.65
C PRO A 38 9.83 11.49 15.65
N GLU A 39 11.11 11.82 15.81
CA GLU A 39 12.01 11.18 16.79
C GLU A 39 11.45 11.21 18.23
N ALA A 40 10.64 12.22 18.55
CA ALA A 40 9.93 12.31 19.82
C ALA A 40 9.03 11.08 20.08
N PHE A 41 8.41 10.50 19.05
CA PHE A 41 7.63 9.27 19.19
C PHE A 41 8.51 8.06 19.51
N TYR A 42 9.68 7.95 18.88
CA TYR A 42 10.66 6.90 19.23
C TYR A 42 11.19 7.07 20.66
N GLY A 43 11.38 8.31 21.12
CA GLY A 43 11.80 8.64 22.48
C GLY A 43 10.79 8.27 23.57
N ILE A 44 9.48 8.26 23.27
CA ILE A 44 8.41 7.84 24.20
C ILE A 44 8.08 6.34 24.11
N GLY A 45 8.84 5.56 23.33
CA GLY A 45 8.69 4.09 23.25
C GLY A 45 8.02 3.57 21.98
N TYR A 46 7.78 4.40 20.97
CA TYR A 46 7.36 3.92 19.65
C TYR A 46 8.46 3.05 19.04
N LYS A 47 8.10 1.83 18.64
CA LYS A 47 8.96 0.95 17.85
C LYS A 47 8.29 0.70 16.52
N ASN A 48 9.11 0.71 15.48
CA ASN A 48 8.71 0.37 14.13
C ASN A 48 7.93 -0.95 14.09
N ASN A 49 6.86 -0.98 13.31
CA ASN A 49 5.98 -2.12 13.24
C ASN A 49 6.58 -3.19 12.31
N GLY A 50 7.43 -4.05 12.87
CA GLY A 50 8.04 -5.17 12.15
C GLY A 50 7.00 -6.14 11.54
N PHE A 51 5.78 -6.18 12.08
CA PHE A 51 4.70 -6.99 11.52
C PHE A 51 4.26 -6.48 10.14
N MET A 52 4.24 -5.17 9.90
CA MET A 52 3.88 -4.57 8.59
C MET A 52 4.89 -4.86 7.49
N ILE A 53 6.11 -5.26 7.85
CA ILE A 53 7.15 -5.62 6.90
C ILE A 53 6.92 -7.04 6.36
N LEU A 54 6.24 -7.91 7.12
CA LEU A 54 6.06 -9.32 6.76
C LEU A 54 5.27 -9.49 5.45
N PRO A 55 5.60 -10.51 4.63
CA PRO A 55 4.87 -10.83 3.39
C PRO A 55 3.34 -10.87 3.50
N PRO A 56 2.71 -11.50 4.54
CA PRO A 56 1.24 -11.55 4.65
C PRO A 56 0.57 -10.18 4.71
N MET A 57 1.25 -9.14 5.22
CA MET A 57 0.65 -7.81 5.29
C MET A 57 0.49 -7.16 3.91
N ALA A 58 1.33 -7.50 2.94
CA ALA A 58 1.16 -7.04 1.56
C ALA A 58 -0.18 -7.52 0.97
N LEU A 59 -0.59 -8.76 1.26
CA LEU A 59 -1.86 -9.32 0.79
C LEU A 59 -3.06 -8.60 1.39
N ILE A 60 -2.99 -8.26 2.68
CA ILE A 60 -4.05 -7.51 3.38
C ILE A 60 -4.18 -6.10 2.79
N ILE A 61 -3.06 -5.40 2.56
CA ILE A 61 -3.07 -4.06 1.96
C ILE A 61 -3.67 -4.10 0.55
N VAL A 62 -3.26 -5.07 -0.28
CA VAL A 62 -3.85 -5.25 -1.62
C VAL A 62 -5.35 -5.52 -1.53
N GLY A 63 -5.79 -6.37 -0.60
CA GLY A 63 -7.20 -6.64 -0.35
C GLY A 63 -8.00 -5.37 0.00
N ILE A 64 -7.44 -4.50 0.84
CA ILE A 64 -8.05 -3.20 1.19
C ILE A 64 -8.11 -2.28 -0.02
N ILE A 65 -7.04 -2.21 -0.83
CA ILE A 65 -7.01 -1.40 -2.06
C ILE A 65 -8.11 -1.84 -3.03
N ILE A 66 -8.25 -3.15 -3.25
CA ILE A 66 -9.29 -3.74 -4.11
C ILE A 66 -10.68 -3.44 -3.53
N TRP A 67 -10.85 -3.57 -2.22
CA TRP A 67 -12.12 -3.27 -1.54
C TRP A 67 -12.52 -1.80 -1.73
N ILE A 68 -11.61 -0.85 -1.53
CA ILE A 68 -11.85 0.58 -1.74
C ILE A 68 -12.21 0.85 -3.21
N GLN A 69 -11.47 0.25 -4.15
CA GLN A 69 -11.75 0.39 -5.57
C GLN A 69 -13.16 -0.10 -5.91
N ARG A 70 -13.55 -1.28 -5.43
CA ARG A 70 -14.90 -1.86 -5.64
C ARG A 70 -16.00 -1.05 -4.94
N ALA A 71 -15.73 -0.50 -3.77
CA ALA A 71 -16.68 0.34 -3.04
C ALA A 71 -16.96 1.67 -3.77
N ARG A 72 -15.96 2.23 -4.47
CA ARG A 72 -16.07 3.47 -5.26
C ARG A 72 -16.62 3.23 -6.66
N THR A 73 -16.38 2.05 -7.21
CA THR A 73 -16.77 1.66 -8.58
C THR A 73 -17.68 0.43 -8.50
N PRO A 74 -18.94 0.60 -8.09
CA PRO A 74 -19.88 -0.51 -7.87
C PRO A 74 -20.25 -1.25 -9.17
N GLU A 75 -20.03 -0.64 -10.34
CA GLU A 75 -20.13 -1.27 -11.67
C GLU A 75 -19.16 -2.45 -11.88
N LEU A 76 -18.12 -2.60 -11.03
CA LEU A 76 -17.20 -3.75 -11.01
C LEU A 76 -17.60 -4.81 -9.97
N VAL A 77 -18.73 -4.64 -9.28
CA VAL A 77 -19.30 -5.62 -8.37
C VAL A 77 -20.16 -6.55 -9.21
N GLU A 78 -19.75 -7.82 -9.31
CA GLU A 78 -20.53 -8.85 -10.00
C GLU A 78 -21.89 -9.01 -9.31
N GLU A 79 -22.99 -8.79 -10.05
CA GLU A 79 -24.32 -9.24 -9.64
C GLU A 79 -24.33 -10.77 -9.68
N ASN A 80 -24.61 -11.38 -8.52
CA ASN A 80 -24.82 -12.84 -8.41
C ASN A 80 -26.22 -13.23 -8.89
#